data_AF-A0A318MUT8-F1
#
_entry.id   AF-A0A318MUT8-F1
#
_cell.length_a   1.000
_cell.length_b   1.000
_cell.length_c   1.000
_cell.angle_alpha   90.00
_cell.angle_beta   90.00
_cell.angle_gamma   90.00
#
_symmetry.space_group_name_H-M   'P 1'
#
loop_
_entity.id
_entity.type
_entity.pdbx_description
1 polymer ?
#
loop_
_entity_poly.entity_id
_entity_poly.type
_entity_poly.pdbx_seq_one_letter_code
_entity_poly.pdbx_strand_id
1 'polypeptide(L)'
;MYHAILPIEQHPAAERFLQGLPDLVAASPLCRRLKPVSLLIDIAPMTLTDQPHSFIADNFNLSPRAARRRDNVIRQLLSEHEPNLYQAILNLAQTKPTEVFQQANAFKAWLTELLNMAIMPCDYCASLKTVRIGHRLNFRCRACRRTFNPLKKYRLDKLSHCELWLPFIDLLLQGETFKTIHRQLGINTNTAAKWQRYFFR
;
A
#
# COMPACT_ATOMS: atom_id res chain seq x y z
N MET A 1 14.00 -10.50 -15.94
CA MET A 1 12.99 -9.95 -15.01
C MET A 1 13.29 -8.49 -14.65
N TYR A 2 14.52 -8.14 -14.23
CA TYR A 2 14.88 -6.75 -13.92
C TYR A 2 15.14 -5.86 -15.15
N HIS A 3 15.49 -6.42 -16.33
CA HIS A 3 15.66 -5.64 -17.56
C HIS A 3 14.42 -4.84 -17.98
N ALA A 4 13.23 -5.21 -17.50
CA ALA A 4 11.97 -4.53 -17.79
C ALA A 4 11.70 -3.33 -16.87
N ILE A 5 12.46 -3.17 -15.78
CA ILE A 5 12.14 -2.22 -14.70
C ILE A 5 13.36 -1.36 -14.36
N LEU A 6 14.56 -1.93 -14.30
CA LEU A 6 15.79 -1.17 -14.06
C LEU A 6 16.20 -0.38 -15.31
N PRO A 7 16.78 0.82 -15.14
CA PRO A 7 17.42 1.55 -16.23
C PRO A 7 18.48 0.69 -16.94
N ILE A 8 18.61 0.85 -18.26
CA ILE A 8 19.49 0.01 -19.11
C ILE A 8 20.94 0.06 -18.62
N GLU A 9 21.40 1.22 -18.17
CA GLU A 9 22.73 1.43 -17.62
C GLU A 9 23.02 0.60 -16.37
N GLN A 10 22.00 0.12 -15.66
CA GLN A 10 22.15 -0.72 -14.47
C GLN A 10 22.10 -2.22 -14.78
N HIS A 11 21.79 -2.64 -16.01
CA HIS A 11 21.69 -4.06 -16.36
C HIS A 11 23.02 -4.80 -16.17
N PRO A 12 24.18 -4.28 -16.60
CA PRO A 12 25.46 -4.96 -16.37
C PRO A 12 25.81 -5.07 -14.87
N ALA A 13 25.47 -4.06 -14.07
CA ALA A 13 25.69 -4.10 -12.62
C ALA A 13 24.82 -5.18 -11.95
N ALA A 14 23.56 -5.31 -12.38
CA ALA A 14 22.65 -6.35 -11.91
C ALA A 14 23.15 -7.77 -12.27
N GLU A 15 23.65 -7.96 -13.49
CA GLU A 15 24.24 -9.24 -13.93
C GLU A 15 25.47 -9.61 -13.10
N ARG A 16 26.43 -8.68 -12.96
CA ARG A 16 27.63 -8.90 -12.15
C ARG A 16 27.30 -9.21 -10.69
N PHE A 17 26.34 -8.48 -10.11
CA PHE A 17 25.91 -8.73 -8.74
C PHE A 17 25.37 -10.15 -8.57
N LEU A 18 24.44 -10.58 -9.44
CA LEU A 18 23.83 -11.91 -9.34
C LEU A 18 24.86 -13.02 -9.57
N GLN A 19 25.80 -12.83 -10.50
CA GLN A 19 26.87 -13.79 -10.77
C GLN A 19 27.85 -13.92 -9.60
N GLY A 20 28.22 -12.80 -8.95
CA GLY A 20 29.12 -12.80 -7.79
C GLY A 20 28.45 -13.12 -6.46
N LEU A 21 27.11 -13.11 -6.39
CA LEU A 21 26.36 -13.28 -5.15
C LEU A 21 26.68 -14.56 -4.37
N PRO A 22 26.86 -15.74 -5.00
CA PRO A 22 27.23 -16.96 -4.27
C PRO A 22 28.52 -16.79 -3.45
N ASP A 23 29.53 -16.13 -4.01
CA ASP A 23 30.81 -15.88 -3.35
C ASP A 23 30.66 -14.86 -2.21
N LEU A 24 29.90 -13.77 -2.44
CA LEU A 24 29.59 -12.78 -1.41
C LEU A 24 28.84 -13.40 -0.22
N VAL A 25 27.89 -14.29 -0.52
CA VAL A 25 27.10 -15.02 0.48
C VAL A 25 27.98 -15.99 1.28
N ALA A 26 28.95 -16.65 0.65
CA ALA A 26 29.90 -17.53 1.34
C ALA A 26 30.87 -16.76 2.25
N ALA A 27 31.35 -15.60 1.77
CA ALA A 27 32.28 -14.74 2.47
C ALA A 27 31.62 -14.02 3.68
N SER A 28 30.34 -13.66 3.59
CA SER A 28 29.65 -12.85 4.61
C SER A 28 29.19 -13.67 5.83
N PRO A 29 29.65 -13.35 7.06
CA PRO A 29 29.18 -14.00 8.28
C PRO A 29 27.69 -13.79 8.56
N LEU A 30 27.13 -12.68 8.08
CA LEU A 30 25.70 -12.35 8.24
C LEU A 30 24.82 -13.37 7.52
N CYS A 31 25.25 -13.81 6.35
CA CYS A 31 24.54 -14.78 5.52
C CYS A 31 24.50 -16.18 6.17
N ARG A 32 25.56 -16.57 6.87
CA ARG A 32 25.67 -17.90 7.52
C ARG A 32 24.58 -18.14 8.59
N ARG A 33 24.04 -17.06 9.17
CA ARG A 33 22.98 -17.09 10.20
C ARG A 33 21.58 -17.32 9.62
N LEU A 34 21.41 -17.24 8.30
CA LEU A 34 20.13 -17.40 7.62
C LEU A 34 20.12 -18.72 6.83
N LYS A 35 19.41 -19.72 7.34
CA LYS A 35 19.30 -21.06 6.73
C LYS A 35 17.92 -21.27 6.09
N PRO A 36 17.83 -21.93 4.91
CA PRO A 36 18.94 -22.30 4.04
C PRO A 36 19.57 -21.05 3.37
N VAL A 37 20.89 -21.12 3.12
CA VAL A 37 21.68 -20.02 2.55
C VAL A 37 21.36 -19.79 1.07
N SER A 38 20.99 -20.85 0.35
CA SER A 38 20.60 -20.79 -1.07
C SER A 38 19.47 -19.78 -1.32
N LEU A 39 18.55 -19.63 -0.37
CA LEU A 39 17.45 -18.66 -0.48
C LEU A 39 17.92 -17.21 -0.57
N LEU A 40 19.14 -16.86 -0.14
CA LEU A 40 19.66 -15.52 -0.37
C LEU A 40 19.94 -15.28 -1.87
N ILE A 41 20.40 -16.32 -2.56
CA ILE A 41 20.65 -16.29 -4.00
C ILE A 41 19.31 -16.28 -4.74
N ASP A 42 18.39 -17.16 -4.34
CA ASP A 42 17.09 -17.30 -4.99
C ASP A 42 16.19 -16.05 -4.84
N ILE A 43 16.31 -15.32 -3.71
CA ILE A 43 15.53 -14.10 -3.45
C ILE A 43 16.11 -12.87 -4.17
N ALA A 44 17.41 -12.83 -4.47
CA ALA A 44 18.06 -11.62 -4.97
C ALA A 44 17.43 -11.04 -6.26
N PRO A 45 16.97 -11.83 -7.24
CA PRO A 45 16.23 -11.29 -8.39
C PRO A 45 14.95 -10.52 -8.00
N MET A 46 14.27 -10.94 -6.92
CA MET A 46 13.09 -10.24 -6.40
C MET A 46 13.47 -8.93 -5.71
N THR A 47 14.63 -8.89 -5.04
CA THR A 47 15.20 -7.65 -4.49
C THR A 47 15.52 -6.63 -5.58
N LEU A 48 16.13 -7.06 -6.69
CA LEU A 48 16.46 -6.19 -7.83
C LEU A 48 15.24 -5.60 -8.54
N THR A 49 14.07 -6.23 -8.39
CA THR A 49 12.80 -5.78 -8.97
C THR A 49 11.89 -5.13 -7.93
N ASP A 50 12.40 -4.84 -6.74
CA ASP A 50 11.70 -4.25 -5.60
C ASP A 50 10.35 -4.92 -5.27
N GLN A 51 10.30 -6.25 -5.30
CA GLN A 51 9.08 -6.99 -4.97
C GLN A 51 8.73 -6.86 -3.48
N PRO A 52 7.43 -6.79 -3.12
CA PRO A 52 7.02 -6.69 -1.73
C PRO A 52 7.38 -7.97 -0.95
N HIS A 53 7.70 -7.83 0.34
CA HIS A 53 8.11 -8.96 1.18
C HIS A 53 7.05 -10.06 1.29
N SER A 54 5.77 -9.73 1.12
CA SER A 54 4.69 -10.73 1.06
C SER A 54 4.81 -11.61 -0.19
N PHE A 55 5.13 -11.03 -1.34
CA PHE A 55 5.32 -11.78 -2.58
C PHE A 55 6.51 -12.75 -2.46
N ILE A 56 7.63 -12.27 -1.92
CA ILE A 56 8.79 -13.11 -1.63
C ILE A 56 8.42 -14.23 -0.64
N ALA A 57 7.66 -13.90 0.40
CA ALA A 57 7.24 -14.86 1.41
C ALA A 57 6.38 -15.99 0.81
N ASP A 58 5.39 -15.63 -0.02
CA ASP A 58 4.49 -16.58 -0.66
C ASP A 58 5.25 -17.46 -1.67
N ASN A 59 6.14 -16.88 -2.47
CA ASN A 59 6.90 -17.61 -3.50
C ASN A 59 7.88 -18.64 -2.92
N PHE A 60 8.41 -18.40 -1.72
CA PHE A 60 9.39 -19.28 -1.07
C PHE A 60 8.85 -20.00 0.17
N ASN A 61 7.53 -19.95 0.41
CA ASN A 61 6.86 -20.52 1.58
C ASN A 61 7.55 -20.11 2.92
N LEU A 62 7.84 -18.81 3.05
CA LEU A 62 8.48 -18.21 4.21
C LEU A 62 7.47 -17.40 5.03
N SER A 63 7.81 -17.12 6.30
CA SER A 63 7.11 -16.03 7.00
C SER A 63 7.53 -14.66 6.43
N PRO A 64 6.66 -13.64 6.48
CA PRO A 64 7.02 -12.28 6.03
C PRO A 64 8.28 -11.72 6.72
N ARG A 65 8.48 -12.06 8.00
CA ARG A 65 9.68 -11.68 8.75
C ARG A 65 10.93 -12.38 8.20
N ALA A 66 10.83 -13.65 7.81
CA ALA A 66 11.93 -14.42 7.25
C ALA A 66 12.32 -13.94 5.84
N ALA A 67 11.35 -13.54 5.01
CA ALA A 67 11.59 -12.89 3.72
C ALA A 67 12.28 -11.53 3.90
N ARG A 68 11.73 -10.64 4.74
CA ARG A 68 12.32 -9.31 5.02
C ARG A 68 13.75 -9.40 5.52
N ARG A 69 14.07 -10.34 6.43
CA ARG A 69 15.43 -10.51 6.95
C ARG A 69 16.44 -10.87 5.87
N ARG A 70 16.05 -11.70 4.90
CA ARG A 70 16.90 -12.10 3.78
C ARG A 70 17.07 -10.95 2.79
N ASP A 71 15.95 -10.32 2.41
CA ASP A 71 15.95 -9.14 1.53
C ASP A 71 16.86 -8.03 2.09
N ASN A 72 16.80 -7.75 3.39
CA ASN A 72 17.69 -6.77 4.03
C ASN A 72 19.18 -7.13 3.90
N VAL A 73 19.55 -8.40 4.02
CA VAL A 73 20.95 -8.83 3.85
C VAL A 73 21.39 -8.68 2.40
N ILE A 74 20.53 -9.00 1.44
CA ILE A 74 20.81 -8.81 0.02
C ILE A 74 20.96 -7.33 -0.31
N ARG A 75 20.08 -6.47 0.22
CA ARG A 75 20.18 -5.00 0.08
C ARG A 75 21.44 -4.43 0.71
N GLN A 76 21.89 -5.00 1.83
CA GLN A 76 23.17 -4.62 2.42
C GLN A 76 24.33 -4.98 1.48
N LEU A 77 24.38 -6.21 0.96
CA LEU A 77 25.40 -6.63 0.01
C LEU A 77 25.39 -5.77 -1.27
N LEU A 78 24.20 -5.43 -1.78
CA LEU A 78 24.03 -4.49 -2.89
C LEU A 78 24.63 -3.12 -2.58
N SER A 79 24.32 -2.56 -1.41
CA SER A 79 24.84 -1.24 -1.02
C SER A 79 26.36 -1.20 -0.89
N GLU A 80 26.97 -2.32 -0.51
CA GLU A 80 28.42 -2.46 -0.33
C GLU A 80 29.17 -2.69 -1.66
N HIS A 81 28.60 -3.47 -2.58
CA HIS A 81 29.31 -3.93 -3.79
C HIS A 81 28.85 -3.25 -5.09
N GLU A 82 27.60 -2.80 -5.15
CA GLU A 82 26.99 -2.15 -6.33
C GLU A 82 26.12 -0.95 -5.89
N PRO A 83 26.71 0.11 -5.31
CA PRO A 83 25.96 1.20 -4.68
C PRO A 83 25.07 1.99 -5.66
N ASN A 84 25.49 2.14 -6.92
CA ASN A 84 24.68 2.80 -7.95
C ASN A 84 23.43 1.99 -8.31
N LEU A 85 23.58 0.67 -8.41
CA LEU A 85 22.45 -0.25 -8.62
C LEU A 85 21.52 -0.22 -7.41
N TYR A 86 22.08 -0.25 -6.19
CA TYR A 86 21.29 -0.12 -4.97
C TYR A 86 20.47 1.16 -4.96
N GLN A 87 21.07 2.30 -5.33
CA GLN A 87 20.37 3.57 -5.42
C GLN A 87 19.27 3.55 -6.51
N ALA A 88 19.52 2.91 -7.65
CA ALA A 88 18.50 2.74 -8.68
C ALA A 88 17.30 1.93 -8.18
N ILE A 89 17.52 0.86 -7.41
CA ILE A 89 16.45 0.06 -6.79
C ILE A 89 15.69 0.88 -5.75
N LEU A 90 16.38 1.68 -4.93
CA LEU A 90 15.72 2.59 -3.99
C LEU A 90 14.84 3.62 -4.72
N ASN A 91 15.31 4.11 -5.87
CA ASN A 91 14.52 5.00 -6.70
C ASN A 91 13.30 4.27 -7.28
N LEU A 92 13.42 3.01 -7.69
CA LEU A 92 12.26 2.18 -8.10
C LEU A 92 11.21 2.06 -6.98
N ALA A 93 11.64 1.80 -5.74
CA ALA A 93 10.75 1.73 -4.58
C ALA A 93 10.01 3.06 -4.32
N GLN A 94 10.68 4.18 -4.63
CA GLN A 94 10.13 5.53 -4.51
C GLN A 94 9.23 5.90 -5.71
N THR A 95 9.35 5.20 -6.85
CA THR A 95 8.47 5.33 -8.02
C THR A 95 7.16 4.55 -7.92
N LYS A 96 6.67 4.23 -6.70
CA LYS A 96 5.26 3.81 -6.50
C LYS A 96 4.37 4.69 -7.40
N PRO A 97 3.51 4.11 -8.25
CA PRO A 97 3.11 4.77 -9.50
C PRO A 97 2.51 6.14 -9.19
N THR A 98 3.03 7.19 -9.82
CA THR A 98 2.48 8.55 -9.74
C THR A 98 0.95 8.54 -9.91
N GLU A 99 0.47 7.66 -10.78
CA GLU A 99 -0.95 7.41 -11.02
C GLU A 99 -1.71 6.91 -9.78
N VAL A 100 -1.15 6.01 -8.97
CA VAL A 100 -1.79 5.54 -7.72
C VAL A 100 -1.90 6.68 -6.71
N PHE A 101 -0.87 7.53 -6.58
CA PHE A 101 -0.94 8.70 -5.71
C PHE A 101 -1.92 9.76 -6.24
N GLN A 102 -1.95 9.99 -7.55
CA GLN A 102 -2.91 10.89 -8.18
C GLN A 102 -4.35 10.40 -7.99
N GLN A 103 -4.63 9.13 -8.26
CA GLN A 103 -5.94 8.51 -8.05
C GLN A 103 -6.36 8.58 -6.58
N ALA A 104 -5.44 8.30 -5.66
CA ALA A 104 -5.74 8.36 -4.23
C ALA A 104 -6.00 9.80 -3.76
N ASN A 105 -5.24 10.78 -4.25
CA ASN A 105 -5.48 12.19 -3.95
C ASN A 105 -6.81 12.68 -4.53
N ALA A 106 -7.15 12.29 -5.75
CA ALA A 106 -8.45 12.59 -6.35
C ALA A 106 -9.60 11.97 -5.55
N PHE A 107 -9.45 10.71 -5.12
CA PHE A 107 -10.42 10.03 -4.26
C PHE A 107 -10.57 10.73 -2.90
N LYS A 108 -9.45 11.12 -2.25
CA LYS A 108 -9.49 11.87 -0.99
C LYS A 108 -10.16 13.23 -1.15
N ALA A 109 -9.89 13.95 -2.23
CA ALA A 109 -10.52 15.25 -2.50
C ALA A 109 -12.04 15.10 -2.66
N TRP A 110 -12.47 14.17 -3.52
CA TRP A 110 -13.89 13.81 -3.68
C TRP A 110 -14.56 13.41 -2.37
N LEU A 111 -13.89 12.56 -1.58
CA LEU A 111 -14.43 12.08 -0.31
C LEU A 111 -14.56 13.22 0.70
N THR A 112 -13.58 14.12 0.74
CA THR A 112 -13.60 15.32 1.60
C THR A 112 -14.78 16.22 1.25
N GLU A 113 -14.98 16.51 -0.04
CA GLU A 113 -16.12 17.30 -0.50
C GLU A 113 -17.45 16.64 -0.11
N LEU A 114 -17.59 15.34 -0.39
CA LEU A 114 -18.80 14.59 -0.07
C LEU A 114 -19.11 14.59 1.43
N LEU A 115 -18.11 14.35 2.27
CA LEU A 115 -18.27 14.32 3.73
C LEU A 115 -18.53 15.70 4.34
N ASN A 116 -18.16 16.79 3.64
CA ASN A 116 -18.38 18.17 4.08
C ASN A 116 -19.66 18.80 3.50
N MET A 117 -20.38 18.11 2.62
CA MET A 117 -21.65 18.59 2.08
C MET A 117 -22.65 18.94 3.19
N ALA A 118 -23.19 20.16 3.13
CA ALA A 118 -24.23 20.65 4.02
C ALA A 118 -25.64 20.49 3.43
N ILE A 119 -25.74 20.45 2.10
CA ILE A 119 -27.00 20.35 1.35
C ILE A 119 -26.81 19.29 0.25
N MET A 120 -27.80 18.42 0.06
CA MET A 120 -27.81 17.42 -1.00
C MET A 120 -29.20 17.36 -1.65
N PRO A 121 -29.32 17.31 -2.98
CA PRO A 121 -30.61 17.07 -3.62
C PRO A 121 -31.26 15.79 -3.09
N CYS A 122 -32.56 15.84 -2.80
CA CYS A 122 -33.25 14.67 -2.29
C CYS A 122 -33.36 13.55 -3.34
N ASP A 123 -32.86 12.35 -3.01
CA ASP A 123 -32.92 11.15 -3.87
C ASP A 123 -34.35 10.75 -4.33
N TYR A 124 -35.41 11.24 -3.67
CA TYR A 124 -36.79 10.86 -3.96
C TYR A 124 -37.61 11.93 -4.70
N CYS A 125 -37.23 13.20 -4.59
CA CYS A 125 -38.05 14.31 -5.12
C CYS A 125 -37.22 15.48 -5.67
N ALA A 126 -35.90 15.34 -5.75
CA ALA A 126 -34.92 16.34 -6.20
C ALA A 126 -34.92 17.70 -5.45
N SER A 127 -35.79 17.90 -4.46
CA SER A 127 -35.83 19.13 -3.67
C SER A 127 -34.51 19.40 -2.94
N LEU A 128 -34.04 20.65 -3.00
CA LEU A 128 -32.88 21.15 -2.24
C LEU A 128 -33.22 21.52 -0.78
N LYS A 129 -34.49 21.40 -0.36
CA LYS A 129 -34.93 21.66 1.02
C LYS A 129 -34.50 20.51 1.94
N THR A 130 -33.20 20.25 2.05
CA THR A 130 -32.63 19.14 2.83
C THR A 130 -31.79 19.64 3.98
N VAL A 131 -31.73 18.88 5.06
CA VAL A 131 -30.83 19.14 6.18
C VAL A 131 -30.04 17.90 6.52
N ARG A 132 -28.74 18.07 6.79
CA ARG A 132 -27.89 17.01 7.30
C ARG A 132 -28.32 16.63 8.73
N ILE A 133 -28.33 15.33 9.03
CA ILE A 133 -28.74 14.80 10.33
C ILE A 133 -27.78 13.72 10.82
N GLY A 134 -27.48 13.73 12.13
CA GLY A 134 -26.60 12.76 12.78
C GLY A 134 -25.13 12.86 12.37
N HIS A 135 -24.32 11.93 12.90
CA HIS A 135 -22.87 11.91 12.66
C HIS A 135 -22.48 11.31 11.30
N ARG A 136 -23.27 10.37 10.78
CA ARG A 136 -23.09 9.84 9.43
C ARG A 136 -23.64 10.85 8.41
N LEU A 137 -23.17 10.77 7.17
CA LEU A 137 -23.65 11.59 6.05
C LEU A 137 -25.09 11.22 5.64
N ASN A 138 -26.06 11.52 6.51
CA ASN A 138 -27.49 11.34 6.27
C ASN A 138 -28.16 12.71 6.11
N PHE A 139 -29.18 12.75 5.27
CA PHE A 139 -29.98 13.94 5.02
C PHE A 139 -31.46 13.64 5.18
N ARG A 140 -32.20 14.61 5.70
CA ARG A 140 -33.67 14.60 5.73
C ARG A 140 -34.22 15.67 4.81
N CYS A 141 -35.08 15.28 3.89
CA CYS A 141 -35.81 16.21 3.04
C CYS A 141 -36.99 16.82 3.80
N ARG A 142 -37.12 18.15 3.78
CA ARG A 142 -38.25 18.87 4.38
C ARG A 142 -39.50 18.86 3.50
N ALA A 143 -39.34 18.70 2.18
CA ALA A 143 -40.46 18.62 1.23
C ALA A 143 -41.18 17.26 1.29
N CYS A 144 -40.47 16.16 1.01
CA CYS A 144 -41.08 14.81 1.01
C CYS A 144 -40.93 14.04 2.33
N ARG A 145 -40.28 14.64 3.35
CA ARG A 145 -40.07 14.09 4.71
C ARG A 145 -39.22 12.83 4.82
N ARG A 146 -38.72 12.27 3.70
CA ARG A 146 -37.87 11.08 3.65
C ARG A 146 -36.42 11.37 4.05
N THR A 147 -35.77 10.34 4.59
CA THR A 147 -34.34 10.33 4.90
C THR A 147 -33.58 9.57 3.82
N PHE A 148 -32.40 10.05 3.46
CA PHE A 148 -31.51 9.40 2.50
C PHE A 148 -30.05 9.54 2.92
N ASN A 149 -29.20 8.69 2.37
CA ASN A 149 -27.77 8.66 2.65
C ASN A 149 -27.02 8.57 1.32
N PRO A 150 -26.36 9.64 0.88
CA PRO A 150 -25.61 9.66 -0.38
C PRO A 150 -24.53 8.57 -0.49
N LEU A 151 -24.00 8.08 0.65
CA LEU A 151 -23.00 7.01 0.67
C LEU A 151 -23.55 5.69 0.13
N LYS A 152 -24.87 5.47 0.13
CA LYS A 152 -25.50 4.27 -0.44
C LYS A 152 -25.18 4.08 -1.92
N LYS A 153 -25.11 5.18 -2.69
CA LYS A 153 -24.79 5.15 -4.12
C LYS A 153 -23.39 4.55 -4.37
N TYR A 154 -22.48 4.78 -3.44
CA TYR A 154 -21.09 4.32 -3.50
C TYR A 154 -20.82 3.08 -2.64
N ARG A 155 -21.88 2.47 -2.07
CA ARG A 155 -21.80 1.34 -1.11
C ARG A 155 -20.93 1.63 0.13
N LEU A 156 -20.66 2.90 0.43
CA LEU A 156 -19.87 3.33 1.59
C LEU A 156 -20.72 3.42 2.86
N ASP A 157 -22.04 3.32 2.76
CA ASP A 157 -22.99 3.33 3.88
C ASP A 157 -22.79 2.15 4.85
N LYS A 158 -22.12 1.09 4.38
CA LYS A 158 -21.77 -0.12 5.15
C LYS A 158 -20.53 0.05 6.01
N LEU A 159 -19.79 1.14 5.86
CA LEU A 159 -18.56 1.42 6.58
C LEU A 159 -18.85 2.25 7.84
N SER A 160 -18.19 1.93 8.93
CA SER A 160 -18.23 2.70 10.18
C SER A 160 -17.14 3.78 10.21
N HIS A 161 -17.19 4.68 11.20
CA HIS A 161 -16.15 5.67 11.51
C HIS A 161 -15.69 6.51 10.30
N CYS A 162 -16.62 7.22 9.65
CA CYS A 162 -16.30 8.00 8.46
C CYS A 162 -15.26 9.10 8.71
N GLU A 163 -15.18 9.58 9.95
CA GLU A 163 -14.17 10.52 10.43
C GLU A 163 -12.73 9.98 10.32
N LEU A 164 -12.55 8.66 10.27
CA LEU A 164 -11.23 8.01 10.21
C LEU A 164 -10.84 7.55 8.80
N TRP A 165 -11.70 7.74 7.79
CA TRP A 165 -11.44 7.23 6.44
C TRP A 165 -10.28 7.95 5.76
N LEU A 166 -10.18 9.28 5.89
CA LEU A 166 -9.07 10.04 5.30
C LEU A 166 -7.70 9.66 5.92
N PRO A 167 -7.53 9.65 7.26
CA PRO A 167 -6.30 9.14 7.89
C PRO A 167 -5.98 7.69 7.50
N PHE A 168 -7.00 6.84 7.35
CA PHE A 168 -6.80 5.46 6.92
C PHE A 168 -6.22 5.36 5.51
N ILE A 169 -6.71 6.15 4.55
CA ILE A 169 -6.18 6.19 3.19
C ILE A 169 -4.71 6.63 3.21
N ASP A 170 -4.35 7.62 4.01
CA ASP A 170 -2.97 8.09 4.16
C ASP A 170 -2.03 6.98 4.64
N LEU A 171 -2.43 6.25 5.68
CA LEU A 171 -1.63 5.13 6.20
C LEU A 171 -1.51 3.99 5.18
N LEU A 172 -2.56 3.72 4.41
CA LEU A 172 -2.47 2.75 3.31
C LEU A 172 -1.49 3.17 2.22
N LEU A 173 -1.49 4.46 1.82
CA LEU A 173 -0.55 4.97 0.81
C LEU A 173 0.91 4.89 1.29
N GLN A 174 1.12 5.15 2.57
CA GLN A 174 2.42 4.97 3.25
C GLN A 174 2.85 3.49 3.32
N GLY A 175 1.96 2.55 3.00
CA GLY A 175 2.24 1.11 3.03
C GLY A 175 2.16 0.51 4.43
N GLU A 176 1.45 1.15 5.35
CA GLU A 176 1.33 0.66 6.72
C GLU A 176 0.50 -0.62 6.81
N THR A 177 0.90 -1.48 7.74
CA THR A 177 0.16 -2.73 7.99
C THR A 177 -1.12 -2.46 8.75
N PHE A 178 -2.12 -3.35 8.65
CA PHE A 178 -3.34 -3.24 9.47
C PHE A 178 -3.07 -3.22 10.98
N LYS A 179 -1.98 -3.84 11.44
CA LYS A 179 -1.56 -3.77 12.84
C LYS A 179 -1.11 -2.37 13.22
N THR A 180 -0.36 -1.69 12.35
CA THR A 180 0.03 -0.29 12.57
C THR A 180 -1.20 0.61 12.54
N ILE A 181 -2.07 0.45 11.54
CA ILE A 181 -3.31 1.22 11.38
C ILE A 181 -4.21 1.06 12.61
N HIS A 182 -4.35 -0.16 13.13
CA HIS A 182 -5.09 -0.41 14.37
C HIS A 182 -4.54 0.40 15.54
N ARG A 183 -3.21 0.39 15.74
CA ARG A 183 -2.56 1.12 16.82
C ARG A 183 -2.69 2.63 16.67
N GLN A 184 -2.65 3.16 15.44
CA GLN A 184 -2.70 4.61 15.20
C GLN A 184 -4.13 5.17 15.21
N LEU A 185 -5.10 4.43 14.64
CA LEU A 185 -6.48 4.91 14.47
C LEU A 185 -7.47 4.29 15.47
N GLY A 186 -7.05 3.31 16.28
CA GLY A 186 -7.92 2.62 17.24
C GLY A 186 -8.97 1.69 16.62
N ILE A 187 -8.90 1.41 15.31
CA ILE A 187 -9.86 0.56 14.60
C ILE A 187 -9.43 -0.91 14.59
N ASN A 188 -10.37 -1.85 14.63
CA ASN A 188 -10.06 -3.29 14.50
C ASN A 188 -9.43 -3.60 13.12
N THR A 189 -8.50 -4.56 13.05
CA THR A 189 -7.88 -5.00 11.79
C THR A 189 -8.90 -5.52 10.76
N ASN A 190 -9.99 -6.14 11.20
CA ASN A 190 -11.11 -6.55 10.34
C ASN A 190 -11.84 -5.34 9.75
N THR A 191 -11.95 -4.24 10.50
CA THR A 191 -12.49 -2.97 10.02
C THR A 191 -11.58 -2.37 8.96
N ALA A 192 -10.27 -2.32 9.21
CA ALA A 192 -9.27 -1.86 8.24
C ALA A 192 -9.32 -2.69 6.93
N ALA A 193 -9.33 -4.02 7.03
CA ALA A 193 -9.45 -4.90 5.87
C ALA A 193 -10.78 -4.71 5.11
N LYS A 194 -11.88 -4.47 5.83
CA LYS A 194 -13.17 -4.15 5.22
C LYS A 194 -13.11 -2.82 4.47
N TRP A 195 -12.51 -1.77 5.03
CA TRP A 195 -12.39 -0.47 4.35
C TRP A 195 -11.54 -0.56 3.09
N GLN A 196 -10.38 -1.22 3.16
CA GLN A 196 -9.51 -1.41 1.99
C GLN A 196 -10.27 -2.03 0.82
N ARG A 197 -11.06 -3.09 1.07
CA ARG A 197 -11.87 -3.75 0.03
C ARG A 197 -12.93 -2.85 -0.60
N TYR A 198 -13.37 -1.79 0.05
CA TYR A 198 -14.37 -0.86 -0.49
C TYR A 198 -13.74 0.34 -1.18
N PHE A 199 -12.55 0.76 -0.76
CA PHE A 199 -11.82 1.88 -1.40
C PHE A 199 -11.03 1.45 -2.63
N PHE A 200 -10.57 0.20 -2.69
CA PHE A 200 -9.72 -0.33 -3.77
C PHE A 200 -10.43 -1.42 -4.58
N ARG A 201 -11.74 -1.25 -4.79
CA ARG A 201 -12.56 -2.17 -5.59
C ARG A 201 -12.93 -1.55 -6.92
#